data_AF-K2SBA3-F1
#
_entry.id   AF-K2SBA3-F1
#
_cell.length_a   1.000
_cell.length_b   1.000
_cell.length_c   1.000
_cell.angle_alpha   90.00
_cell.angle_beta   90.00
_cell.angle_gamma   90.00
#
_symmetry.space_group_name_H-M   'P 1'
#
loop_
_entity.id
_entity.type
_entity.pdbx_description
1 polymer ?
#
loop_
_entity_poly.entity_id
_entity_poly.type
_entity_poly.pdbx_seq_one_letter_code
_entity_poly.pdbx_strand_id
1 'polypeptide(L)'
;MMTTTEEVALSDTSRSFRRASNNEYAFRVPTPPRIIIPPPAVNSQESSNAIHVSSVSTIDGRGPNLDFLAGVNGGELTTQNAGLEWTYEKRRDAQLVTPYIFLGPHSAAKNRDFLSKSNITMLLAVKQAGMPVNAAARIANEMGIVFYTVDIRTPQDLIASFRRASDMINHHLADVNARIRNGECSLEHGHVLVFCESGNEKSAAVVVAWIMEMLSLDFLRAMQFVQGQRFCVNFDDHLKTVLQSYGDILAARRLVAQDAASRLSQVPQSSTKRVLANTYDEEMEVDTVADDDISRFEGRTHVPFESID
;
A
#
# COMPACT_ATOMS: atom_id res chain seq x y z
N MET A 1 57.12 -58.55 13.85
CA MET A 1 56.71 -57.14 13.98
C MET A 1 56.34 -56.65 12.59
N MET A 2 55.04 -56.60 12.28
CA MET A 2 54.53 -55.98 11.06
C MET A 2 53.95 -54.64 11.46
N THR A 3 54.60 -53.56 11.04
CA THR A 3 54.09 -52.19 11.14
C THR A 3 53.13 -51.96 10.00
N THR A 4 51.83 -51.94 10.30
CA THR A 4 50.79 -51.48 9.38
C THR A 4 50.72 -49.96 9.46
N THR A 5 51.04 -49.27 8.37
CA THR A 5 50.80 -47.84 8.19
C THR A 5 49.30 -47.62 7.97
N GLU A 6 48.64 -46.91 8.88
CA GLU A 6 47.29 -46.38 8.69
C GLU A 6 47.35 -45.25 7.66
N GLU A 7 46.64 -45.40 6.54
CA GLU A 7 46.37 -44.28 5.63
C GLU A 7 45.23 -43.44 6.20
N VAL A 8 45.55 -42.19 6.53
CA VAL A 8 44.57 -41.18 6.92
C VAL A 8 43.97 -40.56 5.66
N ALA A 9 42.67 -40.73 5.45
CA ALA A 9 41.96 -40.10 4.35
C ALA A 9 41.81 -38.59 4.58
N LEU A 10 41.86 -37.79 3.51
CA LEU A 10 41.69 -36.33 3.52
C LEU A 10 40.35 -35.84 4.13
N SER A 11 39.39 -36.73 4.39
CA SER A 11 38.17 -36.42 5.13
C SER A 11 38.37 -36.23 6.63
N ASP A 12 39.47 -36.73 7.20
CA ASP A 12 39.72 -36.67 8.65
C ASP A 12 40.35 -35.34 9.10
N THR A 13 40.69 -34.44 8.17
CA THR A 13 41.19 -33.10 8.49
C THR A 13 40.17 -32.03 8.14
N SER A 14 39.08 -31.97 8.90
CA SER A 14 38.18 -30.81 8.90
C SER A 14 38.20 -30.08 10.26
N ARG A 15 39.33 -29.43 10.56
CA ARG A 15 39.36 -28.25 11.42
C ARG A 15 39.31 -26.99 10.55
N SER A 16 38.12 -26.51 10.19
CA SER A 16 37.84 -25.08 9.95
C SER A 16 36.46 -24.88 9.31
N PHE A 17 35.79 -23.80 9.75
CA PHE A 17 34.48 -23.29 9.33
C PHE A 17 33.26 -24.11 9.74
N ARG A 18 32.68 -23.72 10.89
CA ARG A 18 31.25 -23.92 11.14
C ARG A 18 30.48 -23.14 10.07
N ARG A 19 30.22 -23.76 8.92
CA ARG A 19 29.09 -23.36 8.08
C ARG A 19 27.84 -23.46 8.95
N ALA A 20 27.12 -22.36 9.12
CA ALA A 20 25.73 -22.43 9.57
C ALA A 20 25.05 -23.52 8.74
N SER A 21 24.34 -24.44 9.38
CA SER A 21 23.66 -25.55 8.72
C SER A 21 22.63 -25.00 7.74
N ASN A 22 23.07 -24.74 6.50
CA ASN A 22 22.19 -24.37 5.42
C ASN A 22 21.27 -25.56 5.18
N ASN A 23 20.00 -25.36 5.51
CA ASN A 23 18.81 -26.13 5.16
C ASN A 23 19.05 -27.58 4.70
N GLU A 24 18.52 -28.54 5.47
CA GLU A 24 18.37 -29.93 5.02
C GLU A 24 17.90 -29.98 3.57
N TYR A 25 18.61 -30.75 2.74
CA TYR A 25 18.25 -30.97 1.35
C TYR A 25 16.87 -31.63 1.30
N ALA A 26 15.85 -30.85 0.97
CA ALA A 26 14.49 -31.34 0.86
C ALA A 26 14.17 -31.62 -0.61
N PHE A 27 13.70 -32.84 -0.91
CA PHE A 27 13.23 -33.24 -2.25
C PHE A 27 11.92 -32.55 -2.69
N ARG A 28 11.49 -31.50 -1.98
CA ARG A 28 10.32 -30.69 -2.34
C ARG A 28 10.77 -29.33 -2.80
N VAL A 29 10.05 -28.77 -3.76
CA VAL A 29 10.18 -27.35 -4.11
C VAL A 29 9.99 -26.49 -2.85
N PRO A 30 10.81 -25.45 -2.65
CA PRO A 30 10.64 -24.54 -1.53
C PRO A 30 9.23 -23.95 -1.52
N THR A 31 8.56 -23.99 -0.37
CA THR A 31 7.28 -23.32 -0.21
C THR A 31 7.50 -21.80 -0.37
N PRO A 32 6.66 -21.09 -1.13
CA PRO A 32 6.76 -19.64 -1.23
C PRO A 32 6.74 -18.98 0.16
N PRO A 33 7.53 -17.93 0.40
CA PRO A 33 7.53 -17.23 1.67
C PRO A 33 6.13 -16.66 1.94
N ARG A 34 5.59 -16.91 3.13
CA ARG A 34 4.27 -16.42 3.54
C ARG A 34 4.42 -15.19 4.43
N ILE A 35 3.58 -14.20 4.18
CA ILE A 35 3.42 -13.05 5.07
C ILE A 35 2.54 -13.50 6.25
N ILE A 36 3.16 -13.62 7.42
CA ILE A 36 2.47 -13.96 8.67
C ILE A 36 1.96 -12.66 9.28
N ILE A 37 0.63 -12.52 9.35
CA ILE A 37 -0.01 -11.43 10.07
C ILE A 37 -0.21 -11.91 11.50
N PRO A 38 0.44 -11.30 12.52
CA PRO A 38 0.24 -11.72 13.88
C PRO A 38 -1.21 -11.42 14.30
N PRO A 39 -1.85 -12.32 15.07
CA PRO A 39 -3.21 -12.12 15.51
C PRO A 39 -3.29 -10.86 16.38
N PRO A 40 -4.42 -10.13 16.34
CA PRO A 40 -4.62 -8.97 17.19
C PRO A 40 -4.49 -9.39 18.66
N ALA A 41 -3.69 -8.64 19.42
CA ALA A 41 -3.42 -8.98 20.81
C ALA A 41 -4.64 -8.69 21.68
N VAL A 42 -5.36 -9.76 22.06
CA VAL A 42 -6.66 -9.74 22.76
C VAL A 42 -6.62 -9.03 24.12
N ASN A 43 -5.43 -8.89 24.72
CA ASN A 43 -5.24 -8.44 26.10
C ASN A 43 -4.29 -7.23 26.23
N SER A 44 -3.93 -6.58 25.12
CA SER A 44 -3.07 -5.40 25.21
C SER A 44 -3.92 -4.23 25.68
N GLN A 45 -3.44 -3.52 26.70
CA GLN A 45 -4.03 -2.26 27.15
C GLN A 45 -4.44 -1.41 25.94
N GLU A 46 -5.64 -0.83 26.01
CA GLU A 46 -6.37 -0.11 24.94
C GLU A 46 -5.53 0.93 24.17
N SER A 47 -4.38 1.33 24.73
CA SER A 47 -3.42 2.29 24.20
C SER A 47 -2.52 1.80 23.06
N SER A 48 -2.38 0.49 22.77
CA SER A 48 -1.42 0.02 21.74
C SER A 48 -1.96 0.00 20.29
N ASN A 49 -3.26 0.17 20.08
CA ASN A 49 -3.90 0.08 18.75
C ASN A 49 -4.57 1.39 18.29
N ALA A 50 -4.40 2.49 19.03
CA ALA A 50 -4.85 3.81 18.61
C ALA A 50 -3.85 4.39 17.59
N ILE A 51 -4.35 4.73 16.40
CA ILE A 51 -3.56 5.43 15.38
C ILE A 51 -3.87 6.92 15.50
N HIS A 52 -2.86 7.71 15.87
CA HIS A 52 -2.96 9.16 15.86
C HIS A 52 -2.64 9.70 14.46
N VAL A 53 -3.64 10.28 13.82
CA VAL A 53 -3.57 10.87 12.49
C VAL A 53 -3.20 12.35 12.65
N SER A 54 -1.91 12.65 12.53
CA SER A 54 -1.41 14.03 12.61
C SER A 54 -1.57 14.81 11.30
N SER A 55 -1.64 14.12 10.17
CA SER A 55 -1.84 14.74 8.85
C SER A 55 -2.47 13.74 7.89
N VAL A 56 -3.34 14.24 7.01
CA VAL A 56 -3.96 13.47 5.93
C VAL A 56 -3.74 14.22 4.63
N SER A 57 -2.84 13.72 3.79
CA SER A 57 -2.51 14.39 2.53
C SER A 57 -2.28 13.39 1.40
N THR A 58 -2.48 13.86 0.18
CA THR A 58 -2.13 13.07 -1.01
C THR A 58 -0.63 13.13 -1.24
N ILE A 59 -0.01 11.99 -1.59
CA ILE A 59 1.45 11.87 -1.70
C ILE A 59 2.05 12.90 -2.66
N ASP A 60 1.37 13.19 -3.77
CA ASP A 60 1.90 14.07 -4.80
C ASP A 60 1.50 15.54 -4.58
N GLY A 61 0.72 15.87 -3.54
CA GLY A 61 0.16 17.21 -3.31
C GLY A 61 -0.78 17.73 -4.40
N ARG A 62 -1.09 16.91 -5.40
CA ARG A 62 -1.98 17.23 -6.54
C ARG A 62 -3.45 16.91 -6.28
N GLY A 63 -3.75 16.22 -5.18
CA GLY A 63 -5.12 15.90 -4.80
C GLY A 63 -5.82 17.08 -4.12
N PRO A 64 -7.11 16.91 -3.79
CA PRO A 64 -7.86 17.91 -3.05
C PRO A 64 -7.28 18.11 -1.63
N ASN A 65 -7.60 19.25 -1.00
CA ASN A 65 -7.26 19.48 0.41
C ASN A 65 -8.10 18.55 1.30
N LEU A 66 -7.41 17.74 2.11
CA LEU A 66 -8.00 16.73 2.98
C LEU A 66 -7.59 16.92 4.46
N ASP A 67 -7.03 18.09 4.81
CA ASP A 67 -6.50 18.35 6.15
C ASP A 67 -7.59 18.23 7.22
N PHE A 68 -8.84 18.54 6.84
CA PHE A 68 -10.01 18.38 7.71
C PHE A 68 -10.20 16.95 8.24
N LEU A 69 -9.75 15.92 7.51
CA LEU A 69 -9.86 14.53 7.94
C LEU A 69 -9.03 14.25 9.20
N ALA A 70 -7.94 14.98 9.42
CA ALA A 70 -7.15 14.88 10.66
C ALA A 70 -7.88 15.50 11.86
N GLY A 71 -8.82 16.43 11.64
CA GLY A 71 -9.64 17.02 12.70
C GLY A 71 -10.82 16.14 13.11
N VAL A 72 -11.24 15.19 12.28
CA VAL A 72 -12.37 14.30 12.59
C VAL A 72 -11.97 13.36 13.73
N ASN A 73 -12.81 13.28 14.76
CA ASN A 73 -12.57 12.50 15.99
C ASN A 73 -11.26 12.89 16.73
N GLY A 74 -10.83 14.15 16.62
CA GLY A 74 -9.58 14.63 17.25
C GLY A 74 -8.32 13.96 16.71
N GLY A 75 -8.38 13.36 15.51
CA GLY A 75 -7.27 12.65 14.90
C GLY A 75 -7.01 11.27 15.49
N GLU A 76 -7.83 10.79 16.44
CA GLU A 76 -7.64 9.48 17.05
C GLU A 76 -8.49 8.42 16.33
N LEU A 77 -7.82 7.42 15.77
CA LEU A 77 -8.44 6.23 15.20
C LEU A 77 -8.23 5.06 16.14
N THR A 78 -9.20 4.83 17.02
CA THR A 78 -9.20 3.68 17.92
C THR A 78 -9.72 2.45 17.19
N THR A 79 -8.97 1.36 17.27
CA THR A 79 -9.48 0.05 16.82
C THR A 79 -10.55 -0.40 17.81
N GLN A 80 -11.81 -0.48 17.37
CA GLN A 80 -12.82 -1.16 18.19
C GLN A 80 -12.41 -2.64 18.23
N ASN A 81 -12.35 -3.27 19.41
CA ASN A 81 -11.96 -4.68 19.52
C ASN A 81 -13.06 -5.58 18.94
N ALA A 82 -13.31 -5.52 17.63
CA ALA A 82 -14.46 -6.15 17.00
C ALA A 82 -14.44 -7.66 17.20
N GLY A 83 -13.27 -8.27 17.43
CA GLY A 83 -13.14 -9.68 17.77
C GLY A 83 -13.82 -10.10 19.07
N LEU A 84 -13.87 -9.24 20.10
CA LEU A 84 -14.53 -9.54 21.38
C LEU A 84 -16.05 -9.45 21.28
N GLU A 85 -16.55 -8.52 20.46
CA GLU A 85 -17.99 -8.30 20.23
C GLU A 85 -18.48 -8.94 18.92
N TRP A 86 -17.67 -9.78 18.27
CA TRP A 86 -17.99 -10.33 16.97
C TRP A 86 -19.11 -11.37 17.07
N THR A 87 -20.14 -11.22 16.24
CA THR A 87 -21.11 -12.29 15.98
C THR A 87 -21.12 -12.62 14.49
N TYR A 88 -21.52 -13.83 14.13
CA TYR A 88 -21.55 -14.26 12.72
C TYR A 88 -22.46 -13.37 11.86
N GLU A 89 -23.52 -12.83 12.44
CA GLU A 89 -24.50 -11.96 11.78
C GLU A 89 -23.87 -10.66 11.28
N LYS A 90 -22.92 -10.09 12.04
CA LYS A 90 -22.22 -8.83 11.70
C LYS A 90 -21.54 -8.89 10.33
N ARG A 91 -21.26 -10.08 9.77
CA ARG A 91 -20.71 -10.22 8.39
C ARG A 91 -21.63 -9.63 7.31
N ARG A 92 -22.94 -9.55 7.57
CA ARG A 92 -23.95 -9.02 6.64
C ARG A 92 -24.11 -7.50 6.70
N ASP A 93 -23.58 -6.90 7.76
CA ASP A 93 -23.62 -5.47 8.00
C ASP A 93 -22.35 -4.80 7.47
N ALA A 94 -22.42 -3.51 7.19
CA ALA A 94 -21.24 -2.70 6.94
C ALA A 94 -20.72 -2.14 8.27
N GLN A 95 -19.40 -2.11 8.44
CA GLN A 95 -18.74 -1.55 9.63
C GLN A 95 -18.02 -0.25 9.28
N LEU A 96 -18.01 0.67 10.22
CA LEU A 96 -17.20 1.87 10.16
C LEU A 96 -15.73 1.48 10.37
N VAL A 97 -14.89 1.73 9.37
CA VAL A 97 -13.45 1.41 9.46
C VAL A 97 -12.68 2.65 9.89
N THR A 98 -13.01 3.79 9.31
CA THR A 98 -12.54 5.12 9.70
C THR A 98 -13.75 6.04 9.83
N PRO A 99 -13.66 7.22 10.48
CA PRO A 99 -14.78 8.14 10.63
C PRO A 99 -15.51 8.52 9.33
N TYR A 100 -14.88 8.31 8.16
CA TYR A 100 -15.40 8.67 6.85
C TYR A 100 -15.59 7.48 5.89
N ILE A 101 -15.07 6.28 6.21
CA ILE A 101 -15.22 5.07 5.35
C ILE A 101 -15.90 3.94 6.10
N PHE A 102 -16.98 3.46 5.49
CA PHE A 102 -17.62 2.19 5.80
C PHE A 102 -17.14 1.10 4.83
N LEU A 103 -16.99 -0.12 5.34
CA LEU A 103 -16.67 -1.32 4.57
C LEU A 103 -17.79 -2.35 4.76
N GLY A 104 -18.31 -2.90 3.68
CA GLY A 104 -19.37 -3.90 3.80
C GLY A 104 -19.70 -4.71 2.55
N PRO A 105 -20.68 -5.61 2.66
CA PRO A 105 -21.16 -6.43 1.55
C PRO A 105 -22.13 -5.66 0.64
N HIS A 106 -22.40 -6.22 -0.53
CA HIS A 106 -23.36 -5.67 -1.48
C HIS A 106 -24.78 -5.56 -0.93
N SER A 107 -25.15 -6.38 0.06
CA SER A 107 -26.45 -6.28 0.75
C SER A 107 -26.61 -4.95 1.51
N ALA A 108 -25.55 -4.46 2.16
CA ALA A 108 -25.58 -3.21 2.91
C ALA A 108 -25.80 -2.00 1.98
N ALA A 109 -25.21 -2.04 0.77
CA ALA A 109 -25.40 -1.02 -0.26
C ALA A 109 -26.84 -0.94 -0.82
N LYS A 110 -27.69 -1.93 -0.51
CA LYS A 110 -29.12 -1.94 -0.88
C LYS A 110 -30.06 -1.61 0.29
N ASN A 111 -29.52 -1.45 1.49
CA ASN A 111 -30.33 -1.19 2.68
C ASN A 111 -30.52 0.31 2.88
N ARG A 112 -31.69 0.83 2.47
CA ARG A 112 -32.00 2.26 2.56
C ARG A 112 -31.96 2.80 3.99
N ASP A 113 -32.42 2.01 4.96
CA ASP A 113 -32.44 2.42 6.36
C ASP A 113 -31.02 2.59 6.89
N PHE A 114 -30.13 1.67 6.54
CA PHE A 114 -28.71 1.79 6.87
C PHE A 114 -28.07 3.01 6.19
N LEU A 115 -28.27 3.18 4.89
CA LEU A 115 -27.68 4.29 4.14
C LEU A 115 -28.10 5.65 4.70
N SER A 116 -29.38 5.78 5.09
CA SER A 116 -29.92 7.00 5.71
C SER A 116 -29.37 7.21 7.12
N LYS A 117 -29.45 6.20 8.00
CA LYS A 117 -28.99 6.30 9.40
C LYS A 117 -27.49 6.59 9.52
N SER A 118 -26.70 6.03 8.61
CA SER A 118 -25.24 6.22 8.57
C SER A 118 -24.82 7.43 7.72
N ASN A 119 -25.76 8.25 7.23
CA ASN A 119 -25.47 9.44 6.42
C ASN A 119 -24.52 9.15 5.25
N ILE A 120 -24.73 8.05 4.53
CA ILE A 120 -23.86 7.66 3.42
C ILE A 120 -24.04 8.63 2.25
N THR A 121 -22.95 9.28 1.84
CA THR A 121 -22.92 10.28 0.77
C THR A 121 -22.37 9.75 -0.54
N MET A 122 -21.60 8.65 -0.50
CA MET A 122 -21.10 7.96 -1.68
C MET A 122 -21.08 6.45 -1.51
N LEU A 123 -21.40 5.75 -2.59
CA LEU A 123 -21.25 4.31 -2.77
C LEU A 123 -20.13 4.04 -3.77
N LEU A 124 -19.12 3.27 -3.34
CA LEU A 124 -18.03 2.80 -4.20
C LEU A 124 -18.10 1.28 -4.34
N ALA A 125 -18.55 0.82 -5.51
CA ALA A 125 -18.65 -0.59 -5.82
C ALA A 125 -17.32 -1.12 -6.40
N VAL A 126 -16.63 -1.99 -5.68
CA VAL A 126 -15.44 -2.69 -6.13
C VAL A 126 -15.86 -4.07 -6.61
N LYS A 127 -15.99 -4.24 -7.93
CA LYS A 127 -16.64 -5.42 -8.52
C LYS A 127 -15.77 -6.10 -9.56
N GLN A 128 -16.00 -7.39 -9.73
CA GLN A 128 -15.48 -8.08 -10.90
C GLN A 128 -16.17 -7.55 -12.16
N ALA A 129 -15.42 -7.33 -13.23
CA ALA A 129 -15.99 -6.88 -14.49
C ALA A 129 -17.10 -7.85 -14.95
N GLY A 130 -18.25 -7.29 -15.33
CA GLY A 130 -19.45 -8.06 -15.68
C GLY A 130 -20.40 -8.38 -14.52
N MET A 131 -19.97 -8.26 -13.26
CA MET A 131 -20.90 -8.41 -12.13
C MET A 131 -21.84 -7.21 -12.04
N PRO A 132 -23.17 -7.42 -11.99
CA PRO A 132 -24.14 -6.33 -11.94
C PRO A 132 -24.25 -5.75 -10.53
N VAL A 133 -24.25 -4.42 -10.44
CA VAL A 133 -24.49 -3.66 -9.19
C VAL A 133 -25.67 -2.70 -9.34
N ASN A 134 -26.51 -2.94 -10.35
CA ASN A 134 -27.62 -2.06 -10.78
C ASN A 134 -28.61 -1.77 -9.66
N ALA A 135 -28.86 -2.73 -8.77
CA ALA A 135 -29.76 -2.54 -7.63
C ALA A 135 -29.23 -1.47 -6.66
N ALA A 136 -27.93 -1.52 -6.33
CA ALA A 136 -27.31 -0.49 -5.49
C ALA A 136 -27.24 0.86 -6.22
N ALA A 137 -26.92 0.85 -7.52
CA ALA A 137 -26.89 2.07 -8.34
C ALA A 137 -28.26 2.77 -8.39
N ARG A 138 -29.34 1.99 -8.56
CA ARG A 138 -30.72 2.51 -8.57
C ARG A 138 -31.08 3.13 -7.23
N ILE A 139 -30.78 2.44 -6.12
CA ILE A 139 -31.05 2.94 -4.76
C ILE A 139 -30.25 4.21 -4.49
N ALA A 140 -28.98 4.25 -4.90
CA ALA A 140 -28.15 5.45 -4.77
C ALA A 140 -28.77 6.64 -5.50
N ASN A 141 -29.19 6.45 -6.75
CA ASN A 141 -29.83 7.49 -7.55
C ASN A 141 -31.15 7.99 -6.90
N GLU A 142 -31.99 7.08 -6.41
CA GLU A 142 -33.24 7.42 -5.70
C GLU A 142 -33.00 8.19 -4.40
N MET A 143 -31.84 8.01 -3.75
CA MET A 143 -31.48 8.69 -2.50
C MET A 143 -30.59 9.91 -2.73
N GLY A 144 -30.21 10.24 -3.97
CA GLY A 144 -29.26 11.31 -4.28
C GLY A 144 -27.83 11.03 -3.80
N ILE A 145 -27.47 9.76 -3.62
CA ILE A 145 -26.13 9.32 -3.21
C ILE A 145 -25.25 9.14 -4.45
N VAL A 146 -24.02 9.66 -4.38
CA VAL A 146 -23.04 9.52 -5.48
C VAL A 146 -22.65 8.05 -5.64
N PHE A 147 -22.67 7.53 -6.86
CA PHE A 147 -22.36 6.12 -7.14
C PHE A 147 -21.21 5.98 -8.14
N TYR A 148 -20.16 5.28 -7.73
CA TYR A 148 -19.02 4.95 -8.58
C TYR A 148 -18.72 3.46 -8.58
N THR A 149 -18.14 2.98 -9.68
CA THR A 149 -17.72 1.58 -9.81
C THR A 149 -16.25 1.48 -10.18
N VAL A 150 -15.57 0.52 -9.58
CA VAL A 150 -14.22 0.09 -9.92
C VAL A 150 -14.31 -1.35 -10.41
N ASP A 151 -14.08 -1.53 -11.70
CA ASP A 151 -14.07 -2.84 -12.35
C ASP A 151 -12.69 -3.48 -12.28
N ILE A 152 -12.66 -4.71 -11.74
CA ILE A 152 -11.47 -5.54 -11.64
C ILE A 152 -11.66 -6.73 -12.58
N ARG A 153 -10.84 -6.86 -13.62
CA ARG A 153 -10.88 -8.03 -14.53
C ARG A 153 -9.90 -9.09 -14.08
N THR A 154 -8.71 -8.67 -13.65
CA THR A 154 -7.64 -9.52 -13.16
C THR A 154 -7.21 -9.13 -11.74
N PRO A 155 -6.58 -10.03 -10.97
CA PRO A 155 -5.98 -9.65 -9.69
C PRO A 155 -4.92 -8.54 -9.83
N GLN A 156 -4.22 -8.46 -10.97
CA GLN A 156 -3.27 -7.39 -11.28
C GLN A 156 -3.96 -6.05 -11.49
N ASP A 157 -5.20 -6.02 -12.00
CA ASP A 157 -5.95 -4.77 -12.12
C ASP A 157 -6.25 -4.15 -10.75
N LEU A 158 -6.29 -4.97 -9.69
CA LEU A 158 -6.58 -4.50 -8.34
C LEU A 158 -5.54 -3.46 -7.89
N ILE A 159 -4.24 -3.72 -8.08
CA ILE A 159 -3.19 -2.78 -7.65
C ILE A 159 -3.29 -1.45 -8.40
N ALA A 160 -3.57 -1.50 -9.71
CA ALA A 160 -3.76 -0.30 -10.52
C ALA A 160 -5.04 0.46 -10.12
N SER A 161 -6.03 -0.25 -9.60
CA SER A 161 -7.30 0.32 -9.18
C SER A 161 -7.23 1.08 -7.85
N PHE A 162 -6.26 0.77 -6.99
CA PHE A 162 -6.13 1.40 -5.67
C PHE A 162 -6.03 2.92 -5.76
N ARG A 163 -5.10 3.43 -6.57
CA ARG A 163 -4.95 4.88 -6.75
C ARG A 163 -6.23 5.53 -7.25
N ARG A 164 -6.85 4.94 -8.28
CA ARG A 164 -8.10 5.45 -8.85
C ARG A 164 -9.23 5.49 -7.81
N ALA A 165 -9.36 4.43 -7.02
CA ALA A 165 -10.35 4.37 -5.95
C ALA A 165 -10.08 5.42 -4.88
N SER A 166 -8.82 5.59 -4.48
CA SER A 166 -8.42 6.61 -3.51
C SER A 166 -8.71 8.02 -4.03
N ASP A 167 -8.39 8.32 -5.28
CA ASP A 167 -8.70 9.60 -5.91
C ASP A 167 -10.21 9.87 -5.90
N MET A 168 -11.05 8.88 -6.23
CA MET A 168 -12.51 9.01 -6.19
C MET A 168 -13.03 9.31 -4.78
N ILE A 169 -12.56 8.57 -3.77
CA ILE A 169 -12.93 8.77 -2.36
C ILE A 169 -12.54 10.19 -1.91
N ASN A 170 -11.30 10.57 -2.20
CA ASN A 170 -10.71 11.84 -1.78
C ASN A 170 -11.44 13.05 -2.38
N HIS A 171 -11.73 13.04 -3.69
CA HIS A 171 -12.48 14.12 -4.32
C HIS A 171 -13.89 14.22 -3.76
N HIS A 172 -14.58 13.09 -3.58
CA HIS A 172 -15.92 13.11 -3.01
C HIS A 172 -15.95 13.67 -1.58
N LEU A 173 -15.02 13.24 -0.72
CA LEU A 173 -14.93 13.75 0.65
C LEU A 173 -14.64 15.26 0.68
N ALA A 174 -13.74 15.74 -0.19
CA ALA A 174 -13.44 17.16 -0.31
C ALA A 174 -14.64 17.98 -0.83
N ASP A 175 -15.38 17.47 -1.81
CA ASP A 175 -16.57 18.10 -2.36
C ASP A 175 -17.69 18.21 -1.32
N VAL A 176 -17.93 17.16 -0.54
CA VAL A 176 -18.92 17.18 0.54
C VAL A 176 -18.50 18.17 1.62
N ASN A 177 -17.22 18.18 2.00
CA ASN A 177 -16.71 19.13 2.98
C ASN A 177 -16.81 20.59 2.49
N ALA A 178 -16.60 20.86 1.20
CA ALA A 178 -16.82 22.17 0.62
C ALA A 178 -18.30 22.62 0.76
N ARG A 179 -19.24 21.72 0.48
CA ARG A 179 -20.68 21.99 0.66
C ARG A 179 -21.06 22.25 2.13
N ILE A 180 -20.47 21.49 3.05
CA ILE A 180 -20.66 21.69 4.50
C ILE A 180 -20.18 23.08 4.90
N ARG A 181 -18.96 23.49 4.48
CA ARG A 181 -18.44 24.83 4.76
C ARG A 181 -19.28 25.96 4.15
N ASN A 182 -19.90 25.72 3.00
CA ASN A 182 -20.80 26.68 2.37
C ASN A 182 -22.20 26.73 3.01
N GLY A 183 -22.50 25.84 3.97
CA GLY A 183 -23.82 25.74 4.59
C GLY A 183 -24.88 25.06 3.71
N GLU A 184 -24.47 24.39 2.63
CA GLU A 184 -25.36 23.66 1.71
C GLU A 184 -25.72 22.26 2.24
N CYS A 185 -24.99 21.77 3.25
CA CYS A 185 -25.15 20.44 3.81
C CYS A 185 -25.03 20.48 5.34
N SER A 186 -26.00 19.90 6.05
CA SER A 186 -26.02 19.85 7.52
C SER A 186 -25.25 18.67 8.13
N LEU A 187 -24.46 17.96 7.32
CA LEU A 187 -23.63 16.85 7.78
C LEU A 187 -22.35 17.37 8.43
N GLU A 188 -21.79 16.63 9.39
CA GLU A 188 -20.49 16.96 9.99
C GLU A 188 -19.34 16.71 9.01
N HIS A 189 -19.42 15.61 8.27
CA HIS A 189 -18.48 15.20 7.23
C HIS A 189 -19.12 14.19 6.29
N GLY A 190 -18.46 13.90 5.17
CA GLY A 190 -18.92 12.89 4.21
C GLY A 190 -18.61 11.46 4.67
N HIS A 191 -19.56 10.55 4.43
CA HIS A 191 -19.35 9.11 4.58
C HIS A 191 -19.37 8.39 3.23
N VAL A 192 -18.42 7.48 3.04
CA VAL A 192 -18.29 6.64 1.85
C VAL A 192 -18.45 5.18 2.23
N LEU A 193 -19.35 4.45 1.57
CA LEU A 193 -19.43 2.99 1.68
C LEU A 193 -18.68 2.34 0.53
N VAL A 194 -17.57 1.68 0.85
CA VAL A 194 -16.83 0.83 -0.09
C VAL A 194 -17.30 -0.60 0.07
N PHE A 195 -17.81 -1.20 -1.01
CA PHE A 195 -18.36 -2.55 -0.96
C PHE A 195 -17.96 -3.40 -2.17
N CYS A 196 -17.89 -4.70 -1.94
CA CYS A 196 -17.87 -5.71 -3.00
C CYS A 196 -19.02 -6.71 -2.76
N GLU A 197 -18.96 -7.92 -3.30
CA GLU A 197 -20.00 -8.93 -3.08
C GLU A 197 -20.16 -9.27 -1.58
N SER A 198 -19.08 -9.76 -0.95
CA SER A 198 -19.05 -10.15 0.47
C SER A 198 -18.54 -9.06 1.41
N GLY A 199 -17.84 -8.05 0.88
CA GLY A 199 -17.17 -7.03 1.69
C GLY A 199 -15.87 -7.50 2.36
N ASN A 200 -15.33 -8.67 1.99
CA ASN A 200 -14.23 -9.30 2.73
C ASN A 200 -12.88 -9.29 2.02
N GLU A 201 -12.85 -9.09 0.69
CA GLU A 201 -11.64 -9.23 -0.13
C GLU A 201 -11.36 -7.94 -0.90
N LYS A 202 -11.84 -7.80 -2.15
CA LYS A 202 -11.49 -6.69 -3.05
C LYS A 202 -11.79 -5.30 -2.48
N SER A 203 -12.96 -5.09 -1.86
CA SER A 203 -13.30 -3.81 -1.23
C SER A 203 -12.44 -3.55 0.01
N ALA A 204 -12.15 -4.58 0.81
CA ALA A 204 -11.27 -4.45 1.97
C ALA A 204 -9.86 -4.06 1.55
N ALA A 205 -9.34 -4.65 0.46
CA ALA A 205 -8.05 -4.30 -0.11
C ALA A 205 -7.96 -2.83 -0.54
N VAL A 206 -9.01 -2.31 -1.18
CA VAL A 206 -9.10 -0.89 -1.56
C VAL A 206 -9.07 0.01 -0.33
N VAL A 207 -9.80 -0.36 0.73
CA VAL A 207 -9.80 0.41 1.99
C VAL A 207 -8.42 0.36 2.68
N VAL A 208 -7.76 -0.79 2.72
CA VAL A 208 -6.38 -0.91 3.24
C VAL A 208 -5.43 -0.03 2.44
N ALA A 209 -5.49 -0.09 1.10
CA ALA A 209 -4.65 0.72 0.23
C ALA A 209 -4.88 2.23 0.43
N TRP A 210 -6.13 2.64 0.61
CA TRP A 210 -6.48 4.02 0.94
C TRP A 210 -5.86 4.46 2.28
N ILE A 211 -5.94 3.61 3.31
CA ILE A 211 -5.35 3.87 4.64
C ILE A 211 -3.82 3.99 4.55
N MET A 212 -3.17 3.11 3.81
CA MET A 212 -1.72 3.16 3.59
C MET A 212 -1.27 4.44 2.89
N GLU A 213 -2.05 4.91 1.92
CA GLU A 213 -1.77 6.14 1.16
C GLU A 213 -2.02 7.39 2.02
N MET A 214 -3.20 7.49 2.64
CA MET A 214 -3.67 8.70 3.31
C MET A 214 -3.18 8.88 4.74
N LEU A 215 -2.99 7.78 5.48
CA LEU A 215 -2.56 7.80 6.88
C LEU A 215 -1.08 7.41 7.05
N SER A 216 -0.38 7.17 5.96
CA SER A 216 1.03 6.75 5.94
C SER A 216 1.34 5.55 6.83
N LEU A 217 0.39 4.60 6.91
CA LEU A 217 0.59 3.35 7.64
C LEU A 217 1.29 2.30 6.78
N ASP A 218 2.11 1.49 7.45
CA ASP A 218 2.65 0.27 6.86
C ASP A 218 1.54 -0.73 6.51
N PHE A 219 1.74 -1.54 5.47
CA PHE A 219 0.73 -2.45 4.96
C PHE A 219 0.25 -3.43 6.04
N LEU A 220 1.16 -3.91 6.91
CA LEU A 220 0.80 -4.84 7.99
C LEU A 220 -0.13 -4.18 9.01
N ARG A 221 0.23 -2.98 9.47
CA ARG A 221 -0.59 -2.20 10.42
C ARG A 221 -1.94 -1.83 9.82
N ALA A 222 -1.96 -1.44 8.54
CA ALA A 222 -3.20 -1.09 7.84
C ALA A 222 -4.15 -2.30 7.73
N MET A 223 -3.63 -3.49 7.37
CA MET A 223 -4.43 -4.72 7.35
C MET A 223 -4.98 -5.07 8.74
N GLN A 224 -4.14 -5.00 9.78
CA GLN A 224 -4.55 -5.28 11.15
C GLN A 224 -5.63 -4.31 11.63
N PHE A 225 -5.51 -3.03 11.30
CA PHE A 225 -6.51 -2.04 11.64
C PHE A 225 -7.87 -2.33 10.97
N VAL A 226 -7.87 -2.59 9.65
CA VAL A 226 -9.12 -2.93 8.93
C VAL A 226 -9.74 -4.22 9.46
N GLN A 227 -8.92 -5.25 9.72
CA GLN A 227 -9.39 -6.50 10.31
C GLN A 227 -9.90 -6.30 11.74
N GLY A 228 -9.30 -5.38 12.49
CA GLY A 228 -9.76 -4.97 13.81
C GLY A 228 -11.17 -4.37 13.80
N GLN A 229 -11.54 -3.63 12.76
CA GLN A 229 -12.88 -3.03 12.60
C GLN A 229 -13.89 -4.01 11.97
N ARG A 230 -13.46 -4.80 10.98
CA ARG A 230 -14.27 -5.84 10.34
C ARG A 230 -13.54 -7.18 10.42
N PHE A 231 -13.82 -7.92 11.49
CA PHE A 231 -13.14 -9.19 11.81
C PHE A 231 -13.24 -10.26 10.72
N CYS A 232 -14.32 -10.28 9.93
CA CYS A 232 -14.51 -11.25 8.85
C CYS A 232 -13.82 -10.91 7.52
N VAL A 233 -13.03 -9.83 7.47
CA VAL A 233 -12.13 -9.56 6.33
C VAL A 233 -11.10 -10.69 6.24
N ASN A 234 -10.85 -11.14 5.01
CA ASN A 234 -9.91 -12.22 4.75
C ASN A 234 -8.88 -11.76 3.73
N PHE A 235 -7.63 -11.66 4.16
CA PHE A 235 -6.49 -11.38 3.30
C PHE A 235 -5.77 -12.68 2.99
N ASP A 236 -5.97 -13.21 1.78
CA ASP A 236 -5.21 -14.36 1.30
C ASP A 236 -3.74 -13.98 1.00
N ASP A 237 -2.87 -14.97 0.79
CA ASP A 237 -1.45 -14.70 0.58
C ASP A 237 -1.18 -13.87 -0.70
N HIS A 238 -2.05 -13.99 -1.70
CA HIS A 238 -1.98 -13.17 -2.90
C HIS A 238 -2.28 -11.71 -2.59
N LEU A 239 -3.35 -11.41 -1.87
CA LEU A 239 -3.75 -10.06 -1.53
C LEU A 239 -2.74 -9.37 -0.61
N LYS A 240 -2.15 -10.12 0.34
CA LYS A 240 -1.04 -9.60 1.15
C LYS A 240 0.14 -9.17 0.29
N THR A 241 0.52 -9.98 -0.70
CA THR A 241 1.62 -9.67 -1.63
C THR A 241 1.29 -8.45 -2.49
N VAL A 242 0.05 -8.32 -2.95
CA VAL A 242 -0.43 -7.15 -3.71
C VAL A 242 -0.38 -5.88 -2.86
N LEU A 243 -0.82 -5.94 -1.60
CA LEU A 243 -0.78 -4.80 -0.68
C LEU A 243 0.65 -4.42 -0.30
N GLN A 244 1.54 -5.40 -0.07
CA GLN A 244 2.96 -5.13 0.15
C GLN A 244 3.58 -4.40 -1.05
N SER A 245 3.33 -4.91 -2.27
CA SER A 245 3.80 -4.29 -3.51
C SER A 245 3.27 -2.85 -3.67
N TYR A 246 2.03 -2.60 -3.25
CA TYR A 246 1.48 -1.25 -3.24
C TYR A 246 2.19 -0.35 -2.23
N GLY A 247 2.54 -0.88 -1.05
CA GLY A 247 3.37 -0.18 -0.06
C GLY A 247 4.70 0.30 -0.63
N ASP A 248 5.38 -0.55 -1.40
CA ASP A 248 6.63 -0.21 -2.09
C ASP A 248 6.41 0.91 -3.13
N ILE A 249 5.31 0.84 -3.90
CA ILE A 249 4.94 1.90 -4.84
C ILE A 249 4.70 3.23 -4.12
N LEU A 250 4.01 3.22 -2.98
CA LEU A 250 3.76 4.43 -2.19
C LEU A 250 5.06 4.99 -1.61
N ALA A 251 5.97 4.14 -1.12
CA ALA A 251 7.28 4.57 -0.64
C ALA A 251 8.10 5.24 -1.75
N ALA A 252 8.14 4.63 -2.94
CA ALA A 252 8.81 5.22 -4.10
C ALA A 252 8.20 6.57 -4.50
N ARG A 253 6.86 6.70 -4.51
CA ARG A 253 6.18 7.97 -4.80
C ARG A 253 6.52 9.06 -3.78
N ARG A 254 6.57 8.73 -2.49
CA ARG A 254 6.97 9.68 -1.44
C ARG A 254 8.39 10.18 -1.64
N LEU A 255 9.33 9.30 -2.00
CA LEU A 255 10.71 9.69 -2.31
C LEU A 255 10.76 10.66 -3.51
N VAL A 256 10.02 10.37 -4.58
CA VAL A 256 9.95 11.25 -5.76
C VAL A 256 9.32 12.61 -5.42
N ALA A 257 8.27 12.64 -4.59
CA ALA A 257 7.63 13.89 -4.16
C ALA A 257 8.58 14.74 -3.30
N GLN A 258 9.35 14.11 -2.41
CA GLN A 258 10.37 14.78 -1.59
C GLN A 258 11.52 15.35 -2.45
N ASP A 259 12.01 14.60 -3.45
CA ASP A 259 13.03 15.07 -4.39
C ASP A 259 12.50 16.23 -5.27
N ALA A 260 11.24 16.16 -5.71
CA ALA A 260 10.64 17.25 -6.46
C ALA A 260 10.53 18.53 -5.61
N ALA A 261 10.15 18.42 -4.33
CA ALA A 261 10.07 19.54 -3.40
C ALA A 261 11.44 20.14 -3.07
N SER A 262 12.48 19.30 -2.93
CA SER A 262 13.85 19.77 -2.69
C SER A 262 14.41 20.52 -3.91
N ARG A 263 14.16 20.04 -5.14
CA ARG A 263 14.55 20.71 -6.38
C ARG A 263 13.89 22.08 -6.57
N LEU A 264 12.62 22.24 -6.19
CA LEU A 264 11.91 23.53 -6.23
C LEU A 264 12.49 24.54 -5.24
N SER A 265 13.14 24.07 -4.18
CA SER A 265 13.75 24.90 -3.14
C SER A 265 15.22 25.26 -3.43
N GLN A 266 15.84 24.60 -4.41
CA GLN A 266 17.19 24.94 -4.87
C GLN A 266 17.13 26.08 -5.90
N VAL A 267 17.78 27.19 -5.58
CA VAL A 267 18.08 28.27 -6.53
C VAL A 267 18.75 27.64 -7.75
N PRO A 268 18.37 28.00 -8.99
CA PRO A 268 18.96 27.40 -10.18
C PRO A 268 20.45 27.75 -10.23
N GLN A 269 21.31 26.88 -9.72
CA GLN A 269 22.69 26.84 -10.18
C GLN A 269 22.62 26.31 -11.61
N SER A 270 22.96 27.20 -12.56
CA SER A 270 23.01 26.92 -13.99
C SER A 270 24.00 25.78 -14.26
N SER A 271 23.55 24.54 -14.12
CA SER A 271 24.23 23.41 -14.73
C SER A 271 23.77 23.40 -16.18
N THR A 272 24.63 23.98 -17.04
CA THR A 272 24.49 23.98 -18.48
C THR A 272 24.28 22.53 -18.94
N LYS A 273 23.02 22.20 -19.21
CA LYS A 273 22.62 20.95 -19.85
C LYS A 273 23.37 20.92 -21.18
N ARG A 274 24.32 20.00 -21.36
CA ARG A 274 25.02 19.82 -22.64
C ARG A 274 23.99 19.40 -23.67
N VAL A 275 23.48 20.38 -24.41
CA VAL A 275 22.70 20.16 -25.62
C VAL A 275 23.70 19.72 -26.68
N LEU A 276 23.50 18.51 -27.19
CA LEU A 276 24.32 17.88 -28.25
C LEU A 276 23.96 18.50 -29.61
N ALA A 277 24.11 19.82 -29.73
CA ALA A 277 23.90 20.57 -30.97
C ALA A 277 24.67 21.90 -30.86
N ASN A 278 25.99 21.83 -31.06
CA ASN A 278 26.84 22.90 -31.59
C ASN A 278 28.25 22.34 -31.67
N THR A 279 28.49 21.53 -32.70
CA THR A 279 29.81 20.99 -33.03
C THR A 279 30.24 21.54 -34.37
N TYR A 280 30.37 22.86 -34.51
CA TYR A 280 31.23 23.43 -35.55
C TYR A 280 31.79 24.76 -35.06
N ASP A 281 33.11 24.81 -35.16
CA ASP A 281 34.02 25.96 -35.15
C ASP A 281 34.74 26.40 -33.86
N GLU A 282 36.06 26.53 -34.09
CA GLU A 282 37.11 27.23 -33.35
C GLU A 282 37.88 26.43 -32.26
N GLU A 283 39.01 25.87 -32.73
CA GLU A 283 40.31 25.71 -32.08
C GLU A 283 40.32 25.76 -30.54
N MET A 284 40.06 24.61 -29.90
CA MET A 284 40.41 24.39 -28.50
C MET A 284 41.61 23.44 -28.39
N GLU A 285 42.67 23.98 -27.82
CA GLU A 285 43.87 23.30 -27.34
C GLU A 285 43.47 22.08 -26.50
N VAL A 286 43.95 20.89 -26.89
CA VAL A 286 43.59 19.62 -26.24
C VAL A 286 44.37 19.51 -24.94
N ASP A 287 43.79 20.03 -23.85
CA ASP A 287 44.27 19.72 -22.50
C ASP A 287 43.92 18.26 -22.18
N THR A 288 44.96 17.46 -21.99
CA THR A 288 44.92 16.01 -21.79
C THR A 288 44.23 15.63 -20.48
N VAL A 289 42.91 15.50 -20.47
CA VAL A 289 42.12 14.96 -19.34
C VAL A 289 41.94 13.44 -19.40
N ALA A 290 42.91 12.72 -19.96
CA ALA A 290 42.85 11.26 -20.09
C ALA A 290 43.25 10.51 -18.80
N ASP A 291 43.79 11.18 -17.78
CA ASP A 291 44.43 10.51 -16.63
C ASP A 291 43.47 10.06 -15.51
N ASP A 292 42.26 10.64 -15.43
CA ASP A 292 41.33 10.33 -14.33
C ASP A 292 40.45 9.08 -14.58
N ASP A 293 40.29 8.64 -15.84
CA ASP A 293 39.47 7.45 -16.14
C ASP A 293 40.28 6.15 -16.05
N ILE A 294 41.61 6.22 -16.20
CA ILE A 294 42.50 5.05 -16.11
C ILE A 294 42.75 4.62 -14.66
N SER A 295 42.85 5.57 -13.72
CA SER A 295 43.03 5.30 -12.28
C SER A 295 41.84 4.57 -11.64
N ARG A 296 40.65 4.63 -12.26
CA ARG A 296 39.45 3.86 -11.85
C ARG A 296 39.64 2.35 -11.93
N PHE A 297 40.54 1.88 -12.79
CA PHE A 297 40.72 0.46 -13.10
C PHE A 297 42.03 -0.13 -12.56
N GLU A 298 42.88 0.68 -11.91
CA GLU A 298 44.08 0.18 -11.24
C GLU A 298 43.71 -0.77 -10.09
N GLY A 299 44.35 -1.94 -10.03
CA GLY A 299 44.17 -2.93 -8.97
C GLY A 299 43.03 -3.94 -9.16
N ARG A 300 42.32 -3.93 -10.29
CA ARG A 300 41.31 -4.96 -10.63
C ARG A 300 41.93 -6.07 -11.49
N THR A 301 42.44 -7.12 -10.87
CA THR A 301 42.97 -8.33 -11.55
C THR A 301 41.90 -9.38 -11.87
N HIS A 302 40.60 -9.05 -11.78
CA HIS A 302 39.54 -10.01 -11.98
C HIS A 302 38.99 -9.99 -13.41
N VAL A 303 39.65 -10.72 -14.31
CA VAL A 303 39.13 -11.08 -15.64
C VAL A 303 38.35 -12.40 -15.52
N PRO A 304 37.00 -12.44 -15.68
CA PRO A 304 36.22 -13.63 -15.37
C PRO A 304 36.36 -14.79 -16.36
N PHE A 305 37.14 -14.63 -17.44
CA PHE A 305 37.19 -15.58 -18.56
C PHE A 305 38.59 -15.70 -19.18
N GLU A 306 39.65 -15.75 -18.36
CA GLU A 306 40.96 -16.16 -18.87
C GLU A 306 41.04 -17.69 -18.95
N SER A 307 41.27 -18.22 -20.14
CA SER A 307 41.55 -19.64 -20.36
C SER A 307 42.98 -19.93 -19.92
N ILE A 308 43.11 -20.86 -18.98
CA ILE A 308 44.41 -21.40 -18.54
C ILE A 308 44.87 -22.40 -19.60
N ASP A 309 45.96 -22.08 -20.30
CA ASP A 309 46.77 -23.04 -21.07
C ASP A 309 47.70 -23.84 -20.14
#